data_AF-A0AAJ1P9U3-F1
#
_entry.id   AF-A0AAJ1P9U3-F1
#
_cell.length_a   1.000
_cell.length_b   1.000
_cell.length_c   1.000
_cell.angle_alpha   90.00
_cell.angle_beta   90.00
_cell.angle_gamma   90.00
#
_symmetry.space_group_name_H-M   'P 1'
#
loop_
_entity.id
_entity.type
_entity.pdbx_description
1 polymer ?
#
loop_
_entity_poly.entity_id
_entity_poly.type
_entity_poly.pdbx_seq_one_letter_code
_entity_poly.pdbx_strand_id
1 'polypeptide(L)'
;MEINKPMTTRNMLASTLTDYRKPVKLPKITVELDPMLKKRFKAEAVRRGTTIRDMLTAWIEHDCPPLDAADARAEAKQDGRRSG
;
A
#
# COMPACT_ATOMS: atom_id res chain seq x y z
N MET A 1 -18.41 -40.95 12.58
CA MET A 1 -17.06 -40.67 12.04
C MET A 1 -17.24 -40.13 10.63
N GLU A 2 -16.95 -38.85 10.40
CA GLU A 2 -16.99 -38.26 9.06
C GLU A 2 -15.66 -38.55 8.36
N ILE A 3 -15.70 -39.44 7.37
CA ILE A 3 -14.53 -39.81 6.57
C ILE A 3 -14.29 -38.66 5.59
N ASN A 4 -13.23 -37.88 5.81
CA ASN A 4 -12.78 -36.87 4.85
C ASN A 4 -12.55 -37.55 3.49
N LYS A 5 -13.18 -37.05 2.43
CA LYS A 5 -13.00 -37.55 1.07
C LYS A 5 -11.49 -37.52 0.73
N PRO A 6 -10.94 -38.58 0.13
CA PRO A 6 -9.54 -38.58 -0.27
C PRO A 6 -9.31 -37.44 -1.27
N MET A 7 -8.37 -36.57 -0.93
CA MET A 7 -7.97 -35.44 -1.76
C MET A 7 -7.36 -36.00 -3.05
N THR A 8 -8.05 -35.82 -4.17
CA THR A 8 -7.58 -36.29 -5.48
C THR A 8 -6.51 -35.34 -6.04
N THR A 9 -5.61 -35.85 -6.87
CA THR A 9 -4.61 -35.03 -7.58
C THR A 9 -5.25 -33.86 -8.35
N ARG A 10 -6.47 -34.06 -8.85
CA ARG A 10 -7.29 -33.00 -9.45
C ARG A 10 -7.61 -31.86 -8.48
N ASN A 11 -7.97 -32.18 -7.24
CA ASN A 11 -8.25 -31.18 -6.20
C ASN A 11 -6.96 -30.45 -5.78
N MET A 12 -5.82 -31.15 -5.71
CA MET A 12 -4.52 -30.53 -5.46
C MET A 12 -4.14 -29.51 -6.55
N LEU A 13 -4.36 -29.87 -7.81
CA LEU A 13 -4.09 -28.98 -8.95
C LEU A 13 -5.06 -27.78 -8.99
N ALA A 14 -6.33 -27.96 -8.61
CA ALA A 14 -7.29 -26.86 -8.55
C ALA A 14 -6.97 -25.86 -7.41
N SER A 15 -6.55 -26.36 -6.24
CA SER A 15 -6.12 -25.52 -5.11
C SER A 15 -4.88 -24.71 -5.46
N THR A 16 -3.84 -25.35 -6.02
CA THR A 16 -2.61 -24.65 -6.42
C THR A 16 -2.86 -23.62 -7.52
N LEU A 17 -3.70 -23.91 -8.52
CA LEU A 17 -4.03 -22.96 -9.59
C LEU A 17 -4.80 -21.72 -9.07
N THR A 18 -5.67 -21.91 -8.08
CA THR A 18 -6.41 -20.78 -7.47
C THR A 18 -5.56 -19.98 -6.49
N ASP A 19 -4.55 -20.57 -5.88
CA ASP A 19 -3.60 -19.87 -5.00
C ASP A 19 -2.76 -18.84 -5.77
N TYR A 20 -2.33 -19.13 -7.00
CA TYR A 20 -1.63 -18.14 -7.86
C TYR A 20 -2.53 -17.01 -8.36
N ARG A 21 -3.84 -17.23 -8.46
CA ARG A 21 -4.82 -16.22 -8.86
C ARG A 21 -5.33 -15.37 -7.69
N LYS A 22 -4.94 -15.67 -6.45
CA LYS A 22 -5.31 -14.82 -5.32
C LYS A 22 -4.66 -13.45 -5.54
N PRO A 23 -5.44 -12.36 -5.56
CA PRO A 23 -4.86 -11.03 -5.67
C PRO A 23 -3.86 -10.85 -4.54
N VAL A 24 -2.60 -10.59 -4.91
CA VAL A 24 -1.52 -10.33 -3.96
C VAL A 24 -1.99 -9.14 -3.14
N LYS A 25 -2.25 -9.36 -1.84
CA LYS A 25 -2.69 -8.28 -0.96
C LYS A 25 -1.53 -7.33 -0.80
N LEU A 26 -1.52 -6.25 -1.59
CA LEU A 26 -0.57 -5.18 -1.45
C LEU A 26 -0.65 -4.65 -0.01
N PRO A 27 0.48 -4.39 0.67
CA PRO A 27 0.47 -3.81 2.00
C PRO A 27 -0.39 -2.55 2.03
N LYS A 28 -1.45 -2.56 2.86
CA LYS A 28 -2.27 -1.37 3.06
C LYS A 28 -1.55 -0.49 4.06
N ILE A 29 -0.92 0.57 3.56
CA ILE A 29 -0.32 1.61 4.40
C ILE A 29 -1.41 2.55 4.90
N THR A 30 -1.27 3.00 6.15
CA THR A 30 -2.07 4.09 6.72
C THR A 30 -1.17 5.32 6.75
N VAL A 31 -1.63 6.42 6.17
CA VAL A 31 -0.92 7.69 6.15
C VAL A 31 -1.74 8.70 6.93
N GLU A 32 -1.10 9.34 7.91
CA GLU A 32 -1.70 10.48 8.61
C GLU A 32 -1.62 11.70 7.70
N LEU A 33 -2.78 12.25 7.37
CA LEU A 33 -2.92 13.45 6.55
C LEU A 33 -3.52 14.54 7.42
N ASP A 34 -3.01 15.76 7.28
CA ASP A 34 -3.61 16.94 7.89
C ASP A 34 -5.13 17.00 7.57
N PRO A 35 -6.00 17.32 8.55
CA PRO A 35 -7.44 17.31 8.34
C PRO A 35 -7.92 18.25 7.23
N MET A 36 -7.27 19.40 7.04
CA MET A 36 -7.59 20.35 5.97
C MET A 36 -7.13 19.81 4.62
N LEU A 37 -5.94 19.21 4.57
CA LEU A 37 -5.40 18.58 3.38
C LEU A 37 -6.26 17.40 2.91
N LYS A 38 -6.69 16.54 3.85
CA LYS A 38 -7.60 15.42 3.58
C LYS A 38 -8.94 15.87 3.00
N LYS A 39 -9.50 16.98 3.49
CA LYS A 39 -10.75 17.56 2.94
C LYS A 39 -10.57 18.01 1.49
N ARG A 40 -9.46 18.68 1.17
CA ARG A 40 -9.15 19.13 -0.21
C ARG A 40 -8.97 17.95 -1.15
N PHE A 41 -8.19 16.94 -0.76
CA PHE A 41 -8.04 15.72 -1.56
C PHE A 41 -9.35 14.99 -1.77
N LYS A 42 -10.22 14.91 -0.74
CA LYS A 42 -11.54 14.29 -0.89
C LYS A 42 -12.42 15.05 -1.89
N ALA A 43 -12.46 16.39 -1.82
CA ALA A 43 -13.25 17.20 -2.74
C ALA A 43 -12.76 17.04 -4.19
N GLU A 44 -11.45 17.03 -4.38
CA GLU A 44 -10.84 16.90 -5.70
C GLU A 44 -10.97 15.48 -6.27
N ALA A 45 -10.87 14.46 -5.43
CA ALA A 45 -11.12 13.07 -5.81
C ALA A 45 -12.56 12.87 -6.32
N VAL A 46 -13.54 13.48 -5.63
CA VAL A 46 -14.94 13.48 -6.06
C VAL A 46 -15.10 14.20 -7.41
N ARG A 47 -14.44 15.36 -7.59
CA ARG A 47 -14.51 16.13 -8.84
C ARG A 47 -13.95 15.36 -10.05
N ARG A 48 -12.88 14.60 -9.85
CA ARG A 48 -12.21 13.83 -10.91
C ARG A 48 -12.77 12.41 -11.09
N GLY A 49 -13.62 11.94 -10.17
CA GLY A 49 -14.09 10.56 -10.16
C GLY A 49 -13.00 9.54 -9.83
N THR A 50 -11.96 9.94 -9.09
CA THR A 50 -10.82 9.08 -8.71
C THR A 50 -10.81 8.83 -7.21
N THR A 51 -9.89 7.99 -6.71
CA THR A 51 -9.70 7.83 -5.27
C THR A 51 -8.63 8.76 -4.72
N ILE A 52 -8.68 9.04 -3.41
CA ILE A 52 -7.63 9.78 -2.70
C ILE A 52 -6.28 9.09 -2.86
N ARG A 53 -6.25 7.74 -2.92
CA ARG A 53 -5.04 6.96 -3.13
C ARG A 53 -4.42 7.31 -4.48
N ASP A 54 -5.20 7.25 -5.56
CA ASP A 54 -4.67 7.47 -6.91
C ASP A 54 -4.14 8.89 -7.06
N MET A 55 -4.81 9.86 -6.45
CA MET A 55 -4.34 11.23 -6.36
C MET A 55 -3.02 11.36 -5.59
N LEU A 56 -2.91 10.68 -4.44
CA LEU A 56 -1.70 10.70 -3.62
C LEU A 56 -0.53 10.05 -4.35
N THR A 57 -0.77 8.91 -5.02
CA THR A 57 0.22 8.22 -5.84
C THR A 57 0.72 9.12 -6.96
N ALA A 58 -0.18 9.71 -7.75
CA ALA A 58 0.21 10.59 -8.84
C ALA A 58 0.97 11.83 -8.36
N TRP A 59 0.61 12.35 -7.18
CA TRP A 59 1.32 13.47 -6.56
C TRP A 59 2.74 13.08 -6.14
N ILE A 60 2.91 11.93 -5.47
CA ILE A 60 4.23 11.42 -5.09
C ILE A 60 5.08 11.14 -6.34
N GLU A 61 4.52 10.53 -7.38
CA GLU A 61 5.25 10.24 -8.61
C GLU A 61 5.70 11.50 -9.38
N HIS A 62 4.94 12.59 -9.27
CA HIS A 62 5.27 13.86 -9.93
C HIS A 62 6.24 14.73 -9.13
N ASP A 63 6.03 14.82 -7.81
CA ASP A 63 6.72 15.80 -6.95
C ASP A 63 7.78 15.19 -6.02
N CYS A 64 7.84 13.87 -5.88
CA CYS A 64 8.88 13.20 -5.08
C CYS A 64 9.99 12.72 -6.01
N PRO A 65 11.14 13.42 -6.10
CA PRO A 65 12.31 12.84 -6.74
C PRO A 65 12.64 11.52 -6.05
N PRO A 66 13.17 10.51 -6.77
CA PRO A 66 13.53 9.25 -6.14
C PRO A 66 14.45 9.55 -4.96
N LEU A 67 13.99 9.23 -3.75
CA LEU A 67 14.79 9.32 -2.55
C LEU A 67 16.02 8.47 -2.80
N ASP A 68 17.16 9.11 -3.03
CA ASP A 68 18.39 8.37 -3.09
C ASP A 68 18.60 7.72 -1.71
N ALA A 69 19.21 6.54 -1.68
CA ALA A 69 19.42 5.83 -0.42
C ALA A 69 20.37 6.58 0.53
N ALA A 70 20.96 7.71 0.09
CA ALA A 70 21.88 8.54 0.86
C ALA A 70 21.10 9.56 1.71
N ASP A 71 20.05 10.18 1.17
CA ASP A 71 19.23 11.21 1.82
C ASP A 71 18.36 10.62 2.93
N ALA A 72 17.85 9.40 2.76
CA ALA A 72 17.08 8.69 3.79
C ALA A 72 17.91 8.41 5.08
N ARG A 73 19.25 8.35 4.97
CA ARG A 73 20.16 8.16 6.12
C ARG A 73 20.52 9.48 6.80
N ALA A 74 20.37 10.61 6.12
CA ALA A 74 20.69 11.93 6.66
C ALA A 74 19.60 12.43 7.64
N GLU A 75 18.33 12.20 7.31
CA GLU A 75 17.16 12.54 8.15
C GLU A 75 17.16 11.79 9.48
N ALA A 76 17.49 10.49 9.48
CA ALA A 76 17.54 9.66 10.69
C ALA A 76 18.61 10.09 11.72
N LYS A 77 19.59 10.92 11.33
CA LYS A 77 20.62 11.43 12.24
C LYS A 77 20.30 12.78 12.88
N GLN A 78 19.34 13.55 12.35
CA GLN A 78 19.01 14.87 12.91
C GLN A 78 18.07 14.79 14.13
N ASP A 79 17.20 13.77 14.20
CA ASP A 79 16.25 13.59 15.31
C ASP A 79 16.93 13.25 16.66
N GLY A 80 18.17 12.75 16.63
CA GLY A 80 18.94 12.44 17.84
C GLY A 80 19.66 13.61 18.51
N ARG A 81 19.62 14.83 17.95
CA ARG A 81 20.47 15.95 18.42
C ARG A 81 19.70 17.09 19.12
N ARG A 82 18.37 16.99 19.23
CA ARG A 82 17.52 18.01 19.89
C ARG A 82 17.04 17.53 21.26
N SER A 83 17.96 17.16 22.13
CA SER A 83 17.74 16.96 23.56
C SER A 83 19.08 17.11 24.27
N GLY A 84 19.41 18.34 24.61
CA GLY A 84 20.57 18.76 25.40
C GLY A 84 20.27 20.10 26.03
#